data_AF-A0A2E1MPX6-F1
#
_entry.id   AF-A0A2E1MPX6-F1
#
_cell.length_a   1.000
_cell.length_b   1.000
_cell.length_c   1.000
_cell.angle_alpha   90.00
_cell.angle_beta   90.00
_cell.angle_gamma   90.00
#
_symmetry.space_group_name_H-M   'P 1'
#
loop_
_entity.id
_entity.type
_entity.pdbx_description
1 polymer ?
#
loop_
_entity_poly.entity_id
_entity_poly.type
_entity_poly.pdbx_seq_one_letter_code
_entity_poly.pdbx_strand_id
1 'polypeptide(L)'
;MDENTIFIALGLLCLFVLIGIVSNKIIFFDSDEDLWANILFFFWALCFGGVASLYPDLETYTIIQKIFFWLGAVIFGSIALGCLGKTFSATIKGNGIILGLFMLVFKLLFTLVMILFILGKISEAFDDDNKKKKGNIVILLAVFALLKIFWKPLKSFFVNGDRVRAKRGELISIESDTAN
;
A
#
# COMPACT_ATOMS: atom_id res chain seq x y z
N MET A 1 -25.74 3.51 -12.37
CA MET A 1 -25.48 2.48 -11.34
C MET A 1 -25.69 3.18 -10.02
N ASP A 2 -26.64 2.71 -9.22
CA ASP A 2 -26.92 3.26 -7.90
C ASP A 2 -25.78 2.92 -6.91
N GLU A 3 -25.59 3.78 -5.91
CA GLU A 3 -24.50 3.67 -4.92
C GLU A 3 -24.48 2.29 -4.23
N ASN A 4 -25.66 1.72 -3.96
CA ASN A 4 -25.80 0.40 -3.37
C ASN A 4 -25.21 -0.70 -4.25
N THR A 5 -25.41 -0.64 -5.57
CA THR A 5 -24.82 -1.60 -6.50
C THR A 5 -23.30 -1.50 -6.52
N ILE A 6 -22.74 -0.29 -6.40
CA ILE A 6 -21.28 -0.07 -6.29
C ILE A 6 -20.73 -0.74 -5.03
N PHE A 7 -21.37 -0.52 -3.88
CA PHE A 7 -20.93 -1.11 -2.61
C PHE A 7 -21.04 -2.63 -2.60
N ILE A 8 -22.12 -3.19 -3.16
CA ILE A 8 -22.28 -4.65 -3.30
C ILE A 8 -21.17 -5.22 -4.19
N ALA A 9 -20.88 -4.59 -5.33
CA ALA A 9 -19.82 -5.03 -6.23
C ALA A 9 -18.44 -5.00 -5.54
N LEU A 10 -18.13 -3.92 -4.81
CA LEU A 10 -16.90 -3.82 -4.01
C LEU A 10 -16.82 -4.90 -2.93
N GLY A 11 -17.92 -5.16 -2.23
CA GLY A 11 -18.01 -6.22 -1.22
C GLY A 11 -17.73 -7.60 -1.81
N LEU A 12 -18.30 -7.92 -2.97
CA LEU A 12 -18.05 -9.17 -3.68
C LEU A 12 -16.58 -9.30 -4.14
N LEU A 13 -15.98 -8.21 -4.62
CA LEU A 13 -14.55 -8.19 -5.00
C LEU A 13 -13.65 -8.44 -3.79
N CYS A 14 -13.91 -7.79 -2.65
CA CYS A 14 -13.18 -8.03 -1.41
C CYS A 14 -13.30 -9.49 -0.95
N LEU A 15 -14.51 -10.07 -1.03
CA LEU A 15 -14.76 -11.47 -0.67
C LEU A 15 -13.99 -12.42 -1.59
N PHE A 16 -14.00 -12.18 -2.90
CA PHE A 16 -13.24 -12.96 -3.88
C PHE A 16 -11.74 -12.96 -3.54
N VAL A 17 -11.16 -11.78 -3.28
CA VAL A 17 -9.74 -11.66 -2.91
C VAL A 17 -9.47 -12.39 -1.60
N LEU A 18 -10.31 -12.21 -0.58
CA LEU A 18 -10.14 -12.83 0.73
C LEU A 18 -10.20 -14.36 0.65
N ILE A 19 -11.16 -14.92 -0.09
CA ILE A 19 -11.23 -16.36 -0.37
C ILE A 19 -9.98 -16.82 -1.12
N GLY A 20 -9.50 -16.05 -2.09
CA GLY A 20 -8.27 -16.33 -2.82
C GLY A 20 -7.03 -16.39 -1.92
N ILE A 21 -6.91 -15.48 -0.96
CA ILE A 21 -5.82 -15.45 0.03
C ILE A 21 -5.92 -16.67 0.96
N VAL A 22 -7.09 -16.89 1.57
CA VAL A 22 -7.32 -17.99 2.54
C VAL A 22 -7.13 -19.36 1.89
N SER A 23 -7.58 -19.53 0.64
CA SER A 23 -7.38 -20.75 -0.13
C SER A 23 -5.96 -20.94 -0.65
N ASN A 24 -5.05 -20.00 -0.37
CA ASN A 24 -3.68 -19.93 -0.89
C ASN A 24 -3.63 -20.04 -2.43
N LYS A 25 -4.60 -19.43 -3.11
CA LYS A 25 -4.65 -19.35 -4.58
C LYS A 25 -4.11 -18.01 -5.10
N ILE A 26 -4.21 -16.95 -4.30
CA ILE A 26 -3.80 -15.58 -4.65
C ILE A 26 -2.66 -15.14 -3.73
N ILE A 27 -1.61 -14.54 -4.31
CA ILE A 27 -0.53 -13.86 -3.58
C ILE A 27 -0.88 -12.38 -3.42
N PHE A 28 -1.13 -11.96 -2.18
CA PHE A 28 -1.49 -10.58 -1.85
C PHE A 28 -0.27 -9.68 -1.60
N PHE A 29 0.73 -10.12 -0.84
CA PHE A 29 2.07 -9.54 -0.92
C PHE A 29 3.06 -10.68 -1.00
N ASP A 30 3.97 -10.57 -1.96
CA ASP A 30 4.94 -11.63 -2.20
C ASP A 30 5.93 -11.74 -1.05
N SER A 31 6.36 -10.60 -0.53
CA SER A 31 7.31 -10.48 0.57
C SER A 31 7.01 -9.24 1.41
N ASP A 32 7.70 -9.13 2.54
CA ASP A 32 7.71 -7.91 3.36
C ASP A 32 8.13 -6.68 2.55
N GLU A 33 9.07 -6.88 1.63
CA GLU A 33 9.60 -5.82 0.80
C GLU A 33 8.56 -5.30 -0.21
N ASP A 34 7.73 -6.19 -0.76
CA ASP A 34 6.59 -5.83 -1.62
C ASP A 34 5.53 -5.02 -0.84
N LEU A 35 5.20 -5.46 0.38
CA LEU A 35 4.29 -4.71 1.27
C LEU A 35 4.82 -3.29 1.54
N TRP A 36 6.09 -3.16 1.93
CA TRP A 36 6.68 -1.86 2.21
C TRP A 36 6.83 -0.99 0.97
N ALA A 37 7.19 -1.55 -0.19
CA ALA A 37 7.23 -0.82 -1.44
C ALA A 37 5.86 -0.23 -1.79
N ASN A 38 4.78 -0.99 -1.60
CA ASN A 38 3.43 -0.52 -1.87
C ASN A 38 3.00 0.61 -0.91
N ILE A 39 3.39 0.55 0.38
CA ILE A 39 3.12 1.64 1.33
C ILE A 39 3.97 2.89 1.01
N LEU A 40 5.26 2.70 0.76
CA LEU A 40 6.21 3.78 0.47
C LEU A 40 5.89 4.48 -0.86
N PHE A 41 5.30 3.78 -1.82
CA PHE A 41 4.78 4.39 -3.05
C PHE A 41 3.87 5.58 -2.72
N PHE A 42 2.90 5.42 -1.81
CA PHE A 42 1.99 6.52 -1.45
C PHE A 42 2.70 7.67 -0.73
N PHE A 43 3.65 7.35 0.15
CA PHE A 43 4.44 8.38 0.83
C PHE A 43 5.24 9.23 -0.17
N TRP A 44 6.00 8.59 -1.05
CA TRP A 44 6.81 9.30 -2.05
C TRP A 44 5.97 9.97 -3.13
N ALA A 45 4.84 9.39 -3.52
CA ALA A 45 3.87 10.02 -4.42
C ALA A 45 3.26 11.29 -3.79
N LEU A 46 3.01 11.30 -2.49
CA LEU A 46 2.54 12.49 -1.77
C LEU A 46 3.64 13.56 -1.69
N CYS A 47 4.89 13.19 -1.40
CA CYS A 47 6.02 14.12 -1.46
C CYS A 47 6.20 14.71 -2.86
N PHE A 48 6.11 13.88 -3.91
CA PHE A 48 6.14 14.32 -5.30
C PHE A 48 4.98 15.27 -5.61
N GLY A 49 3.76 14.94 -5.20
CA GLY A 49 2.58 15.80 -5.36
C GLY A 49 2.74 17.14 -4.63
N GLY A 50 3.33 17.13 -3.44
CA GLY A 50 3.67 18.34 -2.69
C GLY A 50 4.66 19.23 -3.46
N VAL A 51 5.75 18.67 -3.99
CA VAL A 51 6.67 19.43 -4.85
C VAL A 51 5.97 19.92 -6.11
N ALA A 52 5.20 19.06 -6.79
CA ALA A 52 4.49 19.42 -8.02
C ALA A 52 3.46 20.55 -7.80
N SER A 53 2.87 20.64 -6.60
CA SER A 53 1.94 21.73 -6.25
C SER A 53 2.59 23.12 -6.24
N LEU A 54 3.92 23.19 -6.07
CA LEU A 54 4.71 24.42 -6.12
C LEU A 54 5.07 24.85 -7.55
N TYR A 55 4.72 24.06 -8.57
CA TYR A 55 5.01 24.36 -9.96
C TYR A 55 4.49 25.73 -10.44
N PRO A 56 3.28 26.20 -10.05
CA PRO A 56 2.79 27.52 -10.45
C PRO A 56 3.69 28.68 -9.99
N ASP A 57 4.35 28.53 -8.84
CA ASP A 57 5.20 29.58 -8.28
C ASP A 57 6.63 29.56 -8.85
N LEU A 58 6.96 28.56 -9.67
CA LEU A 58 8.31 28.32 -10.17
C LEU A 58 8.91 29.53 -10.89
N GLU A 59 8.09 30.35 -11.56
CA GLU A 59 8.55 31.55 -12.25
C GLU A 59 9.19 32.58 -11.30
N THR A 60 8.62 32.70 -10.09
CA THR A 60 9.05 33.64 -9.04
C THR A 60 10.28 33.18 -8.27
N TYR A 61 10.68 31.92 -8.44
CA TYR A 61 11.76 31.31 -7.69
C TYR A 61 13.14 31.77 -8.19
N THR A 62 14.06 31.92 -7.24
CA THR A 62 15.49 32.06 -7.51
C THR A 62 16.02 30.82 -8.24
N ILE A 63 17.17 30.95 -8.91
CA ILE A 63 17.82 29.83 -9.62
C ILE A 63 18.05 28.64 -8.68
N ILE A 64 18.49 28.89 -7.45
CA ILE A 64 18.75 27.85 -6.45
C ILE A 64 17.46 27.11 -6.10
N GLN A 65 16.36 27.83 -5.85
CA GLN A 65 15.06 27.23 -5.56
C GLN A 65 14.53 26.39 -6.73
N LYS A 66 14.72 26.84 -7.98
CA LYS A 66 14.38 26.07 -9.18
C LYS A 66 15.15 24.75 -9.27
N ILE A 67 16.44 24.75 -8.91
CA ILE A 67 17.26 23.54 -8.86
C ILE A 67 16.71 22.57 -7.81
N PHE A 68 16.42 23.04 -6.60
CA PHE A 68 15.86 22.20 -5.54
C PHE A 68 14.47 21.66 -5.89
N PHE A 69 13.64 22.45 -6.56
CA PHE A 69 12.34 22.01 -7.08
C PHE A 69 12.49 20.81 -8.02
N TRP A 70 13.31 20.94 -9.06
CA TRP A 70 13.49 19.87 -10.04
C TRP A 70 14.18 18.64 -9.44
N LEU A 71 15.16 18.86 -8.56
CA LEU A 71 15.83 17.77 -7.85
C LEU A 71 14.83 17.00 -6.95
N GLY A 72 13.98 17.71 -6.21
CA GLY A 72 12.91 17.09 -5.42
C GLY A 72 11.90 16.33 -6.29
N ALA A 73 11.45 16.93 -7.40
CA ALA A 73 10.50 16.31 -8.32
C ALA A 73 11.08 15.01 -8.93
N VAL A 74 12.35 15.05 -9.38
CA VAL A 74 13.02 13.89 -9.96
C VAL A 74 13.25 12.81 -8.91
N ILE A 75 13.75 13.15 -7.72
CA ILE A 75 14.05 12.15 -6.68
C ILE A 75 12.76 11.50 -6.18
N PHE A 76 11.77 12.28 -5.75
CA PHE A 76 10.53 11.73 -5.19
C PHE A 76 9.73 10.97 -6.25
N GLY A 77 9.67 11.50 -7.48
CA GLY A 77 9.02 10.84 -8.61
C GLY A 77 9.69 9.51 -8.98
N SER A 78 11.03 9.49 -9.05
CA SER A 78 11.79 8.27 -9.38
C SER A 78 11.65 7.19 -8.31
N ILE A 79 11.70 7.56 -7.03
CA ILE A 79 11.52 6.61 -5.93
C ILE A 79 10.09 6.06 -5.94
N ALA A 80 9.07 6.92 -6.11
CA ALA A 80 7.68 6.48 -6.21
C ALA A 80 7.48 5.50 -7.38
N LEU A 81 8.01 5.81 -8.57
CA LEU A 81 7.97 4.90 -9.72
C LEU A 81 8.71 3.59 -9.45
N GLY A 82 9.86 3.63 -8.79
CA GLY A 82 10.61 2.43 -8.39
C GLY A 82 9.81 1.53 -7.44
N CYS A 83 9.15 2.12 -6.43
CA CYS A 83 8.25 1.41 -5.53
C CYS A 83 7.08 0.76 -6.29
N LEU A 84 6.42 1.50 -7.18
CA LEU A 84 5.32 1.00 -7.99
C LEU A 84 5.78 -0.14 -8.92
N GLY A 85 6.91 0.03 -9.59
CA GLY A 85 7.50 -0.99 -10.47
C GLY A 85 7.85 -2.28 -9.74
N LYS A 86 8.33 -2.16 -8.49
CA LYS A 86 8.61 -3.31 -7.63
C LYS A 86 7.35 -4.08 -7.27
N THR A 87 6.31 -3.39 -6.81
CA THR A 87 5.02 -4.00 -6.48
C THR A 87 4.33 -4.57 -7.72
N PHE A 88 4.43 -3.90 -8.88
CA PHE A 88 3.98 -4.43 -10.17
C PHE A 88 4.67 -5.76 -10.49
N SER A 89 6.01 -5.79 -10.46
CA SER A 89 6.80 -6.98 -10.78
C SER A 89 6.49 -8.15 -9.85
N ALA A 90 6.46 -7.91 -8.53
CA ALA A 90 6.12 -8.93 -7.54
C ALA A 90 4.70 -9.49 -7.76
N THR A 91 3.74 -8.61 -8.05
CA THR A 91 2.34 -9.01 -8.22
C THR A 91 2.12 -9.84 -9.49
N ILE A 92 2.75 -9.46 -10.61
CA ILE A 92 2.66 -10.19 -11.89
C ILE A 92 3.36 -11.54 -11.77
N LYS A 93 4.56 -11.59 -11.19
CA LYS A 93 5.28 -12.86 -10.97
C LYS A 93 4.50 -13.81 -10.06
N GLY A 94 3.86 -13.30 -9.01
CA GLY A 94 3.14 -14.14 -8.04
C GLY A 94 1.78 -14.66 -8.52
N ASN A 95 1.08 -13.93 -9.40
CA ASN A 95 -0.30 -14.24 -9.77
C ASN A 95 -0.52 -14.51 -11.26
N GLY A 96 0.48 -14.31 -12.11
CA GLY A 96 0.33 -14.27 -13.57
C GLY A 96 -0.21 -12.93 -14.06
N ILE A 97 -0.26 -12.72 -15.38
CA ILE A 97 -0.52 -11.38 -15.97
C ILE A 97 -1.92 -10.86 -15.66
N ILE A 98 -2.97 -11.64 -15.95
CA ILE A 98 -4.36 -11.18 -15.81
C ILE A 98 -4.73 -10.94 -14.34
N LEU A 99 -4.54 -11.97 -13.50
CA LEU A 99 -4.83 -11.87 -12.08
C LEU A 99 -3.88 -10.89 -11.39
N GLY A 100 -2.62 -10.79 -11.83
CA GLY A 100 -1.65 -9.85 -11.29
C GLY A 100 -2.02 -8.39 -11.56
N LEU A 101 -2.49 -8.04 -12.75
CA LEU A 101 -2.97 -6.67 -13.03
C LEU A 101 -4.18 -6.31 -12.16
N PHE A 102 -5.14 -7.23 -12.03
CA PHE A 102 -6.28 -7.06 -11.13
C PHE A 102 -5.81 -6.86 -9.68
N MET A 103 -4.92 -7.73 -9.19
CA MET A 103 -4.40 -7.67 -7.83
C MET A 103 -3.58 -6.41 -7.57
N LEU A 104 -2.85 -5.89 -8.56
CA LEU A 104 -2.09 -4.65 -8.40
C LEU A 104 -3.02 -3.47 -8.11
N VAL A 105 -4.06 -3.29 -8.93
CA VAL A 105 -5.05 -2.23 -8.74
C VAL A 105 -5.74 -2.40 -7.39
N PHE A 106 -6.14 -3.64 -7.05
CA PHE A 106 -6.79 -3.93 -5.78
C PHE A 106 -5.90 -3.58 -4.58
N LYS A 107 -4.63 -3.99 -4.58
CA LYS A 107 -3.67 -3.69 -3.49
C LYS A 107 -3.43 -2.19 -3.34
N LEU A 108 -3.27 -1.46 -4.45
CA LEU A 108 -3.08 -0.01 -4.42
C LEU A 108 -4.29 0.69 -3.80
N LEU A 109 -5.50 0.36 -4.27
CA LEU A 109 -6.74 0.92 -3.72
C LEU A 109 -6.94 0.56 -2.25
N PHE A 110 -6.71 -0.71 -1.90
CA PHE A 110 -6.81 -1.18 -0.51
C PHE A 110 -5.85 -0.41 0.39
N THR A 111 -4.58 -0.28 0.01
CA THR A 111 -3.60 0.46 0.80
C THR A 111 -3.92 1.95 0.89
N LEU A 112 -4.41 2.57 -0.19
CA LEU A 112 -4.87 3.97 -0.17
C LEU A 112 -6.00 4.16 0.85
N VAL A 113 -7.04 3.33 0.80
CA VAL A 113 -8.16 3.39 1.74
C VAL A 113 -7.70 3.20 3.19
N MET A 114 -6.79 2.25 3.43
CA MET A 114 -6.22 2.03 4.76
C MET A 114 -5.42 3.24 5.26
N ILE A 115 -4.61 3.87 4.41
CA ILE A 115 -3.87 5.09 4.75
C ILE A 115 -4.83 6.23 5.09
N LEU A 116 -5.85 6.47 4.26
CA LEU A 116 -6.85 7.52 4.49
C LEU A 116 -7.63 7.28 5.78
N PHE A 117 -7.99 6.03 6.08
CA PHE A 117 -8.65 5.66 7.32
C PHE A 117 -7.78 5.97 8.55
N ILE A 118 -6.49 5.60 8.52
CA ILE A 118 -5.54 5.89 9.61
C ILE A 118 -5.35 7.41 9.77
N LEU A 119 -5.13 8.14 8.68
CA LEU A 119 -4.97 9.59 8.71
C LEU A 119 -6.23 10.30 9.21
N GLY A 120 -7.42 9.83 8.82
CA GLY A 120 -8.70 10.35 9.32
C GLY A 120 -8.84 10.18 10.84
N LYS A 121 -8.47 8.99 11.36
CA LYS A 121 -8.47 8.74 12.81
C LYS A 121 -7.44 9.57 13.56
N ILE A 122 -6.27 9.81 12.96
CA ILE A 122 -5.26 10.73 13.50
C ILE A 122 -5.85 12.14 13.57
N SER A 123 -6.47 12.65 12.50
CA SER A 123 -7.08 13.97 12.44
C SER A 123 -8.14 14.18 13.54
N GLU A 124 -9.08 13.22 13.71
CA GLU A 124 -10.10 13.25 14.77
C GLU A 124 -9.51 13.33 16.19
N ALA A 125 -8.29 12.81 16.40
CA ALA A 125 -7.61 12.83 17.69
C ALA A 125 -6.90 14.16 18.00
N PHE A 126 -6.57 14.94 16.96
CA PHE A 126 -5.93 16.25 17.10
C PHE A 126 -6.94 17.42 17.08
N ASP A 127 -8.23 17.15 16.85
CA ASP A 127 -9.27 18.17 16.89
C ASP A 127 -9.42 18.81 18.29
N ASP A 128 -9.54 20.13 18.32
CA ASP A 128 -9.21 20.99 19.48
C ASP A 128 -10.35 21.14 20.51
N ASP A 129 -11.38 20.31 20.39
CA ASP A 129 -12.54 20.29 21.28
C ASP A 129 -12.14 19.71 22.66
N ASN A 130 -11.68 20.60 23.56
CA ASN A 130 -10.92 20.31 24.79
C ASN A 130 -11.52 19.24 25.73
N LYS A 131 -12.84 19.00 25.71
CA LYS A 131 -13.50 17.94 26.52
C LYS A 131 -13.46 16.56 25.84
N LYS A 132 -13.36 16.48 24.51
CA LYS A 132 -13.23 15.23 23.73
C LYS A 132 -11.77 14.82 23.50
N LYS A 133 -10.84 15.78 23.55
CA LYS A 133 -9.41 15.60 23.26
C LYS A 133 -8.75 14.46 24.07
N LYS A 134 -9.01 14.35 25.38
CA LYS A 134 -8.48 13.23 26.21
C LYS A 134 -9.08 11.87 25.81
N GLY A 135 -10.38 11.82 25.48
CA GLY A 135 -11.03 10.59 25.03
C GLY A 135 -10.54 10.13 23.66
N ASN A 136 -10.41 11.06 22.70
CA ASN A 136 -9.97 10.75 21.34
C ASN A 136 -8.49 10.33 21.28
N ILE A 137 -7.61 10.93 22.08
CA ILE A 137 -6.21 10.49 22.18
C ILE A 137 -6.11 9.07 22.76
N VAL A 138 -6.92 8.74 23.77
CA VAL A 138 -6.97 7.37 24.32
C VAL A 138 -7.48 6.37 23.29
N ILE A 139 -8.49 6.73 22.51
CA ILE A 139 -9.01 5.90 21.40
C ILE A 139 -7.92 5.71 20.33
N LEU A 140 -7.19 6.77 19.94
CA LEU A 140 -6.09 6.68 18.98
C LEU A 140 -4.97 5.77 19.50
N LEU A 141 -4.57 5.92 20.76
CA LEU A 141 -3.57 5.07 21.40
C LEU A 141 -4.05 3.62 21.48
N ALA A 142 -5.34 3.38 21.74
CA ALA A 142 -5.93 2.04 21.71
C ALA A 142 -5.90 1.45 20.30
N VAL A 143 -6.22 2.22 19.26
CA VAL A 143 -6.11 1.80 17.85
C VAL A 143 -4.66 1.46 17.49
N PHE A 144 -3.68 2.28 17.89
CA PHE A 144 -2.26 1.97 17.68
C PHE A 144 -1.78 0.76 18.47
N ALA A 145 -2.26 0.58 19.71
CA ALA A 145 -1.95 -0.59 20.51
C ALA A 145 -2.53 -1.87 19.89
N LEU A 146 -3.79 -1.82 19.43
CA LEU A 146 -4.41 -2.91 18.68
C LEU A 146 -3.66 -3.20 17.39
N LEU A 147 -3.34 -2.16 16.60
CA LEU A 147 -2.52 -2.30 15.39
C LEU A 147 -1.19 -2.98 15.73
N LYS A 148 -0.50 -2.58 16.79
CA LYS A 148 0.78 -3.19 17.21
C LYS A 148 0.61 -4.67 17.59
N ILE A 149 -0.43 -5.02 18.34
CA ILE A 149 -0.71 -6.40 18.76
C ILE A 149 -1.07 -7.27 17.54
N PHE A 150 -1.93 -6.75 16.67
CA PHE A 150 -2.42 -7.45 15.50
C PHE A 150 -1.53 -7.27 14.27
N TRP A 151 -0.46 -6.48 14.33
CA TRP A 151 0.40 -6.19 13.18
C TRP A 151 1.04 -7.47 12.65
N LYS A 152 1.61 -8.27 13.54
CA LYS A 152 2.27 -9.53 13.17
C LYS A 152 1.31 -10.52 12.48
N PRO A 153 0.13 -10.85 13.05
CA PRO A 153 -0.82 -11.74 12.38
C PRO A 153 -1.41 -11.13 11.12
N LEU A 154 -1.74 -9.84 11.11
CA LEU A 154 -2.27 -9.14 9.94
C LEU A 154 -1.25 -9.13 8.79
N LYS A 155 0.00 -8.79 9.09
CA LYS A 155 1.11 -8.83 8.15
C LYS A 155 1.33 -10.24 7.63
N SER A 156 1.37 -11.25 8.50
CA SER A 156 1.52 -12.66 8.08
C SER A 156 0.34 -13.19 7.27
N PHE A 157 -0.84 -12.57 7.38
CA PHE A 157 -2.01 -12.90 6.58
C PHE A 157 -1.89 -12.32 5.17
N PHE A 158 -1.49 -11.05 5.05
CA PHE A 158 -1.35 -10.37 3.76
C PHE A 158 -0.05 -10.70 3.02
N VAL A 159 1.07 -10.90 3.72
CA VAL A 159 2.32 -11.40 3.16
C VAL A 159 2.25 -12.92 3.12
N ASN A 160 1.85 -13.46 1.98
CA ASN A 160 1.53 -14.87 1.82
C ASN A 160 2.21 -15.55 0.61
N GLY A 161 3.17 -14.88 -0.04
CA GLY A 161 3.88 -15.39 -1.21
C GLY A 161 4.42 -16.82 -1.02
N ASP A 162 5.24 -17.02 0.00
CA ASP A 162 5.85 -18.33 0.30
C ASP A 162 4.81 -19.42 0.53
N ARG A 163 3.73 -19.13 1.26
CA ARG A 163 2.66 -20.09 1.55
C ARG A 163 1.94 -20.55 0.29
N VAL A 164 1.71 -19.63 -0.65
CA VAL A 164 1.04 -19.92 -1.92
C VAL A 164 1.97 -20.73 -2.82
N ARG A 165 3.24 -20.32 -2.96
CA ARG A 165 4.25 -21.03 -3.76
C ARG A 165 4.49 -22.45 -3.24
N ALA A 166 4.55 -22.62 -1.91
CA ALA A 166 4.64 -23.93 -1.28
C ALA A 166 3.50 -24.86 -1.70
N LYS A 167 2.26 -24.35 -1.68
CA LYS A 167 1.06 -25.13 -2.05
C LYS A 167 1.01 -25.44 -3.54
N ARG A 168 1.59 -24.58 -4.38
CA ARG A 168 1.69 -24.80 -5.83
C ARG A 168 2.85 -25.73 -6.23
N GLY A 169 3.72 -26.10 -5.29
CA GLY A 169 4.90 -26.92 -5.56
C GLY A 169 6.08 -26.15 -6.16
N GLU A 170 6.02 -24.82 -6.19
CA GLU A 170 7.02 -23.96 -6.85
C GLU A 170 8.29 -23.75 -6.00
N LEU A 171 8.25 -24.06 -4.70
CA LEU A 171 9.43 -23.94 -3.82
C LEU A 171 10.43 -25.11 -3.98
N ILE A 172 9.94 -26.31 -4.32
CA ILE A 172 10.77 -27.51 -4.46
C ILE A 172 11.65 -27.43 -5.73
N SER A 173 11.17 -26.73 -6.78
CA SER A 173 11.91 -26.54 -8.04
C SER A 173 13.06 -25.53 -7.94
N ILE A 174 13.00 -24.57 -7.02
CA ILE A 174 14.06 -23.55 -6.90
C ILE A 174 15.33 -24.15 -6.27
N GLU A 175 15.18 -25.07 -5.32
CA GLU A 175 16.31 -25.75 -4.66
C GLU A 175 17.04 -26.71 -5.62
N SER A 176 16.31 -27.38 -6.53
CA SER A 176 16.90 -28.28 -7.53
C SER A 176 17.65 -27.55 -8.64
N ASP A 177 17.23 -26.34 -9.01
CA ASP A 177 17.83 -25.58 -10.10
C ASP A 177 19.08 -24.78 -9.66
N THR A 178 19.23 -24.51 -8.36
CA THR A 178 20.47 -23.93 -7.80
C THR A 178 21.58 -24.95 -7.55
N ALA A 179 21.31 -26.24 -7.75
CA ALA A 179 22.25 -27.33 -7.49
C ALA A 179 22.99 -27.83 -8.75
N ASN A 180 22.84 -27.17 -9.90
CA ASN A 180 23.52 -27.50 -11.16
C ASN A 180 24.42 -26.37 -11.66
#